data_AF-A0A137SFB4-F1
#
_entry.id   AF-A0A137SFB4-F1
#
_cell.length_a   1.000
_cell.length_b   1.000
_cell.length_c   1.000
_cell.angle_alpha   90.00
_cell.angle_beta   90.00
_cell.angle_gamma   90.00
#
_symmetry.space_group_name_H-M   'P 1'
#
loop_
_entity.id
_entity.type
_entity.pdbx_description
1 polymer ?
#
loop_
_entity_poly.entity_id
_entity_poly.type
_entity_poly.pdbx_seq_one_letter_code
_entity_poly.pdbx_strand_id
1 'polypeptide(L)'
;MVKSRELPEKWQSSQKAMKAVQVAFDMDEKIQYKIRKAALDNNLSPSEQIRDILGLTINKRPKRPRLTVSLNNQDYIELAGKYGLQPEQQLEIKKLVIEDLVRFSN
;
A
#
# COMPACT_ATOMS: atom_id res chain seq x y z
N MET A 1 6.36 -2.61 50.69
CA MET A 1 7.23 -3.36 49.75
C MET A 1 6.36 -4.03 48.71
N VAL A 2 6.30 -3.50 47.49
CA VAL A 2 5.53 -4.10 46.38
C VAL A 2 6.43 -5.10 45.68
N LYS A 3 6.05 -6.37 45.68
CA LYS A 3 6.78 -7.47 45.03
C LYS A 3 6.70 -7.30 43.51
N SER A 4 7.84 -7.05 42.87
CA SER A 4 8.01 -7.14 41.42
C SER A 4 7.66 -8.57 40.98
N ARG A 5 6.61 -8.74 40.18
CA ARG A 5 6.32 -10.01 39.51
C ARG A 5 7.32 -10.17 38.38
N GLU A 6 8.41 -10.88 38.63
CA GLU A 6 9.31 -11.32 37.57
C GLU A 6 8.59 -12.36 36.70
N LEU A 7 8.48 -12.05 35.41
CA LEU A 7 7.82 -12.89 34.42
C LEU A 7 8.76 -14.04 33.99
N PRO A 8 8.22 -15.23 33.63
CA PRO A 8 9.00 -16.45 33.39
C PRO A 8 10.01 -16.33 32.23
N GLU A 9 11.14 -17.01 32.36
CA GLU A 9 12.31 -17.02 31.46
C GLU A 9 11.97 -17.24 29.97
N LYS A 10 10.92 -18.03 29.68
CA LYS A 10 10.40 -18.26 28.31
C LYS A 10 9.87 -17.00 27.60
N TRP A 11 9.65 -15.90 28.33
CA TRP A 11 9.19 -14.62 27.81
C TRP A 11 10.31 -13.58 27.69
N GLN A 12 11.55 -13.90 28.11
CA GLN A 12 12.68 -12.98 27.98
C GLN A 12 13.16 -12.85 26.53
N SER A 13 13.03 -13.90 25.72
CA SER A 13 13.26 -13.83 24.27
C SER A 13 12.31 -12.85 23.55
N SER A 14 11.14 -12.59 24.15
CA SER A 14 10.19 -11.58 23.66
C SER A 14 10.58 -10.14 24.03
N GLN A 15 11.55 -9.94 24.93
CA GLN A 15 12.10 -8.60 25.24
C GLN A 15 13.12 -8.13 24.19
N LYS A 16 13.79 -9.06 23.49
CA LYS A 16 14.72 -8.74 22.40
C LYS A 16 14.02 -8.36 21.08
N ALA A 17 12.69 -8.33 21.05
CA ALA A 17 11.97 -7.54 20.07
C ALA A 17 11.90 -6.11 20.60
N MET A 18 12.96 -5.31 20.36
CA MET A 18 12.91 -3.87 20.58
C MET A 18 11.65 -3.34 19.88
N LYS A 19 10.61 -3.00 20.65
CA LYS A 19 9.38 -2.46 20.09
C LYS A 19 9.76 -1.17 19.38
N ALA A 20 9.59 -1.13 18.05
CA ALA A 20 9.84 0.08 17.29
C ALA A 20 8.87 1.17 17.78
N VAL A 21 9.42 2.24 18.33
CA VAL A 21 8.64 3.44 18.68
C VAL A 21 8.29 4.14 17.37
N GLN A 22 7.01 4.31 17.10
CA GLN A 22 6.57 5.14 15.97
C GLN A 22 6.83 6.60 16.31
N VAL A 23 7.53 7.30 15.44
CA VAL A 23 7.80 8.73 15.55
C VAL A 23 6.97 9.45 14.50
N ALA A 24 6.17 10.41 14.95
CA ALA A 24 5.43 11.32 14.07
C ALA A 24 6.29 12.56 13.80
N PHE A 25 6.22 13.06 12.57
CA PHE A 25 6.88 14.30 12.15
C PHE A 25 5.83 15.22 11.55
N ASP A 26 5.79 16.47 12.00
CA ASP A 26 5.04 17.52 11.31
C ASP A 26 5.87 18.00 10.12
N MET A 27 5.32 17.83 8.92
CA MET A 27 6.04 18.07 7.67
C MET A 27 5.20 18.94 6.73
N ASP A 28 5.87 19.81 5.98
CA ASP A 28 5.26 20.53 4.86
C ASP A 28 4.76 19.55 3.79
N GLU A 29 3.60 19.83 3.21
CA GLU A 29 2.95 19.00 2.19
C GLU A 29 3.87 18.70 1.00
N LYS A 30 4.72 19.64 0.60
CA LYS A 30 5.68 19.46 -0.50
C LYS A 30 6.70 18.38 -0.18
N ILE A 31 7.15 18.29 1.08
CA ILE A 31 8.10 17.25 1.50
C ILE A 31 7.38 15.90 1.55
N GLN A 32 6.16 15.86 2.10
CA GLN A 32 5.36 14.64 2.14
C GLN A 32 5.09 14.09 0.74
N TYR A 33 4.72 14.97 -0.21
CA TYR A 33 4.52 14.61 -1.60
C TYR A 33 5.78 14.01 -2.23
N LYS A 34 6.94 14.67 -2.07
CA LYS A 34 8.21 14.19 -2.60
C LYS A 34 8.60 12.81 -2.06
N ILE A 35 8.44 12.58 -0.75
CA ILE A 35 8.74 11.28 -0.13
C ILE A 35 7.80 10.20 -0.66
N ARG A 36 6.49 10.47 -0.76
CA ARG A 36 5.52 9.51 -1.29
C ARG A 36 5.79 9.18 -2.76
N LYS A 37 6.15 10.18 -3.57
CA LYS A 37 6.53 9.98 -4.97
C LYS A 37 7.79 9.11 -5.09
N ALA A 38 8.85 9.44 -4.35
CA ALA A 38 10.07 8.63 -4.34
C ALA A 38 9.79 7.19 -3.88
N ALA A 39 8.93 7.00 -2.88
CA ALA A 39 8.53 5.69 -2.43
C ALA A 39 7.82 4.90 -3.54
N LEU A 40 6.90 5.54 -4.27
CA LEU A 40 6.24 4.93 -5.43
C LEU A 40 7.24 4.53 -6.51
N ASP A 41 8.12 5.45 -6.92
CA ASP A 41 9.12 5.25 -7.97
C ASP A 41 10.10 4.11 -7.62
N ASN A 42 10.46 3.97 -6.34
CA ASN A 42 11.35 2.93 -5.83
C ASN A 42 10.64 1.63 -5.42
N ASN A 43 9.32 1.53 -5.63
CA ASN A 43 8.48 0.41 -5.18
C ASN A 43 8.59 0.13 -3.66
N LEU A 44 8.74 1.18 -2.86
CA LEU A 44 8.82 1.18 -1.41
C LEU A 44 7.52 1.73 -0.79
N SER A 45 7.23 1.41 0.47
CA SER A 45 6.28 2.22 1.25
C SER A 45 6.91 3.55 1.65
N PRO A 46 6.11 4.57 1.99
CA PRO A 46 6.64 5.81 2.55
C PRO A 46 7.54 5.58 3.78
N SER A 47 7.21 4.61 4.64
CA SER A 47 8.02 4.25 5.81
C SER A 47 9.37 3.65 5.41
N GLU A 48 9.39 2.74 4.43
CA GLU A 48 10.63 2.18 3.90
C GLU A 48 11.47 3.25 3.20
N GLN A 49 10.84 4.19 2.48
CA GLN A 49 11.56 5.30 1.85
C GLN A 49 12.20 6.23 2.88
N ILE A 50 11.52 6.49 4.01
CA ILE A 50 12.11 7.26 5.12
C ILE A 50 13.31 6.51 5.71
N ARG A 51 13.18 5.19 5.92
CA ARG A 51 14.29 4.35 6.41
C ARG A 51 15.49 4.40 5.45
N ASP A 52 15.23 4.31 4.15
CA ASP A 52 16.24 4.40 3.10
C ASP A 52 16.96 5.76 3.10
N ILE A 53 16.22 6.87 3.21
CA ILE A 53 16.78 8.22 3.36
C ILE A 53 17.68 8.34 4.60
N LEU A 54 17.30 7.68 5.70
CA LEU A 54 18.06 7.67 6.95
C LEU A 54 19.20 6.63 6.96
N GLY A 55 19.44 5.91 5.86
CA GLY A 55 20.47 4.87 5.76
C GLY A 55 20.19 3.63 6.60
N LEU A 56 18.93 3.39 6.98
CA LEU A 56 18.51 2.23 7.77
C LEU A 56 18.20 1.04 6.86
N THR A 57 18.33 -0.17 7.41
CA THR A 57 18.01 -1.41 6.69
C THR A 57 16.53 -1.46 6.28
N ILE A 58 16.27 -1.86 5.03
CA ILE A 58 14.92 -2.03 4.47
C ILE A 58 14.71 -3.46 3.96
N ASN A 59 13.51 -3.99 4.18
CA ASN A 59 13.12 -5.30 3.66
C ASN A 59 12.47 -5.12 2.28
N LYS A 60 13.28 -5.19 1.22
CA LYS A 60 12.83 -5.07 -0.18
C LYS A 60 12.08 -6.31 -0.67
N ARG A 61 10.99 -6.70 0.00
CA ARG A 61 10.11 -7.74 -0.54
C ARG A 61 9.35 -7.13 -1.73
N PRO A 62 9.37 -7.77 -2.91
CA PRO A 62 8.61 -7.29 -4.05
C PRO A 62 7.13 -7.14 -3.69
N LYS A 63 6.64 -5.90 -3.65
CA LYS A 63 5.20 -5.66 -3.55
C LYS A 63 4.60 -5.91 -4.92
N ARG A 64 3.62 -6.82 -4.99
CA ARG A 64 2.90 -7.07 -6.24
C ARG A 64 2.13 -5.79 -6.58
N PRO A 65 2.36 -5.17 -7.75
CA PRO A 65 1.56 -4.03 -8.18
C PRO A 65 0.13 -4.54 -8.40
N ARG A 66 -0.77 -4.16 -7.51
CA ARG A 66 -2.21 -4.46 -7.61
C ARG A 66 -2.94 -3.14 -7.66
N LEU A 67 -3.55 -2.86 -8.80
CA LEU A 67 -4.53 -1.80 -8.93
C LEU A 67 -5.92 -2.41 -8.75
N THR A 68 -6.69 -1.84 -7.84
CA THR A 68 -8.07 -2.26 -7.57
C THR A 68 -8.97 -1.05 -7.73
N VAL A 69 -10.10 -1.25 -8.41
CA VAL A 69 -11.18 -0.28 -8.51
C VAL A 69 -12.45 -0.97 -8.05
N SER A 70 -13.26 -0.26 -7.25
CA SER A 70 -14.58 -0.72 -6.83
C SER A 70 -15.59 -0.17 -7.81
N LEU A 71 -16.37 -1.05 -8.43
CA LEU A 71 -17.44 -0.69 -9.36
C LEU A 71 -18.78 -1.13 -8.79
N ASN A 72 -19.74 -0.21 -8.75
CA ASN A 72 -21.11 -0.47 -8.40
C ASN A 72 -21.95 -0.77 -9.67
N ASN A 73 -23.24 -1.06 -9.50
CA ASN A 73 -24.12 -1.42 -10.62
C ASN A 73 -24.30 -0.28 -11.64
N GLN A 74 -24.35 0.97 -11.17
CA GLN A 74 -24.45 2.14 -12.05
C GLN A 74 -23.20 2.29 -12.91
N ASP A 75 -22.02 2.04 -12.34
CA ASP A 75 -20.76 2.07 -13.09
C ASP A 75 -20.76 1.02 -14.22
N TYR A 76 -21.32 -0.17 -13.98
CA TYR A 76 -21.47 -1.19 -15.03
C TYR A 76 -22.45 -0.78 -16.13
N ILE A 77 -23.49 -0.01 -15.82
CA ILE A 77 -24.41 0.54 -16.84
C ILE A 77 -23.68 1.53 -17.74
N GLU A 78 -22.89 2.43 -17.14
CA GLU A 78 -22.10 3.41 -17.90
C GLU A 78 -21.02 2.76 -18.76
N LEU A 79 -20.29 1.79 -18.20
CA LEU A 79 -19.28 1.03 -18.93
C LEU A 79 -19.89 0.19 -20.06
N ALA A 80 -21.05 -0.43 -19.82
CA ALA A 80 -21.79 -1.15 -20.85
C ALA A 80 -22.18 -0.22 -22.01
N GLY A 81 -22.69 0.98 -21.70
CA GLY A 81 -22.98 2.01 -22.70
C GLY A 81 -21.74 2.44 -23.49
N LYS A 82 -20.60 2.64 -22.81
CA LYS A 82 -19.32 2.97 -23.46
C LYS A 82 -18.85 1.90 -24.45
N TYR A 83 -19.02 0.63 -24.10
CA TYR A 83 -18.53 -0.50 -24.90
C TYR A 83 -19.56 -1.10 -25.85
N GLY A 84 -20.80 -0.60 -25.85
CA GLY A 84 -21.89 -1.20 -26.63
C GLY A 84 -22.28 -2.60 -26.15
N LEU A 85 -22.13 -2.87 -24.86
CA LEU A 85 -22.46 -4.14 -24.20
C LEU A 85 -23.72 -3.98 -23.34
N GLN A 86 -24.23 -5.09 -22.80
CA GLN A 86 -25.23 -5.08 -21.73
C GLN A 86 -24.55 -5.08 -20.35
N PRO A 87 -25.14 -4.45 -19.31
CA PRO A 87 -24.55 -4.38 -17.96
C PRO A 87 -24.26 -5.76 -17.33
N GLU A 88 -24.99 -6.79 -17.74
CA GLU A 88 -24.83 -8.16 -17.27
C GLU A 88 -23.58 -8.84 -17.87
N GLN A 89 -23.03 -8.30 -18.95
CA GLN A 89 -21.80 -8.80 -19.61
C GLN A 89 -20.53 -8.33 -18.86
N GLN A 90 -20.53 -8.42 -17.53
CA GLN A 90 -19.47 -7.91 -16.66
C GLN A 90 -18.08 -8.46 -17.00
N LEU A 91 -17.98 -9.71 -17.45
CA LEU A 91 -16.71 -10.31 -17.83
C LEU A 91 -16.10 -9.64 -19.07
N GLU A 92 -16.91 -9.34 -20.08
CA GLU A 92 -16.46 -8.64 -21.30
C GLU A 92 -16.16 -7.17 -21.01
N ILE A 93 -17.00 -6.52 -20.21
CA ILE A 93 -16.74 -5.16 -19.71
C ILE A 93 -15.38 -5.13 -18.98
N LYS A 94 -15.09 -6.10 -18.12
CA LYS A 94 -13.81 -6.19 -17.40
C LYS A 94 -12.62 -6.34 -18.34
N LYS A 95 -12.73 -7.14 -19.41
CA LYS A 95 -11.65 -7.29 -20.40
C LYS A 95 -11.36 -5.96 -21.09
N LEU A 96 -12.40 -5.26 -21.55
CA LEU A 96 -12.25 -3.95 -22.21
C LEU A 96 -11.72 -2.88 -21.26
N VAL A 97 -12.13 -2.89 -19.99
CA VAL A 97 -11.52 -2.03 -18.96
C VAL A 97 -10.02 -2.32 -18.82
N ILE A 98 -9.61 -3.59 -18.81
CA ILE A 98 -8.18 -3.94 -18.75
C ILE A 98 -7.45 -3.42 -19.99
N GLU A 99 -8.03 -3.56 -21.18
CA GLU A 99 -7.45 -3.03 -22.42
C GLU A 99 -7.27 -1.50 -22.36
N ASP A 100 -8.28 -0.78 -21.88
CA ASP A 100 -8.20 0.67 -21.70
C ASP A 100 -7.10 1.08 -20.71
N LEU A 101 -6.95 0.34 -19.61
CA LEU A 101 -5.89 0.58 -18.64
C LEU A 101 -4.49 0.31 -19.21
N VAL A 102 -4.35 -0.74 -20.04
CA VAL A 102 -3.10 -1.03 -20.74
C VAL A 102 -2.78 0.06 -21.76
N ARG A 103 -3.78 0.55 -22.51
CA ARG A 103 -3.63 1.66 -23.47
C ARG A 103 -3.24 2.97 -22.80
N PHE A 104 -3.69 3.22 -21.57
CA PHE A 104 -3.29 4.41 -20.82
C PHE A 104 -1.81 4.39 -20.40
N SER A 105 -1.24 3.20 -20.18
CA SER A 105 0.15 3.06 -19.72
C SER A 105 1.20 2.98 -20.84
N ASN A 106 0.77 2.75 -22.08
CA ASN A 106 1.64 2.64 -23.27
C ASN A 106 1.62 3.94 -24.06
#